data_AF-A0A822A0K4-F1
#
_entry.id   AF-A0A822A0K4-F1
#
_cell.length_a   1.000
_cell.length_b   1.000
_cell.length_c   1.000
_cell.angle_alpha   90.00
_cell.angle_beta   90.00
_cell.angle_gamma   90.00
#
_symmetry.space_group_name_H-M   'P 1'
#
loop_
_entity.id
_entity.type
_entity.pdbx_description
1 polymer ?
#
loop_
_entity_poly.entity_id
_entity_poly.type
_entity_poly.pdbx_seq_one_letter_code
_entity_poly.pdbx_strand_id
1 'polypeptide(L)'
;MCLGLFILYCSLIFTGATHFNGGTIGWAPIDPYDNSSSVKITVTQSYSWTYPYIQCANNVPISTSGFNGANTNLTCVVDCSTDGGYSTATIDILTDCTSTSSSLKMMTSERSKNITLSSGAHFYLAHRGSAWVPLNDPAQQGLEWSIVTYIDLRKRSDGFINTSPVARFVSPQYAIVNKTIQINIPVSDANPGDDVRCRWSTYTTGYRRRKRSDKEEHIKHRSNVHLYSEVASDTEFIHIRKKRACGGGCGTSC
;
A
#
# COMPACT_ATOMS: atom_id res chain seq x y z
N MET A 1 -15.26 35.07 44.75
CA MET A 1 -15.35 33.82 43.98
C MET A 1 -15.48 34.20 42.51
N CYS A 2 -14.40 34.16 41.74
CA CYS A 2 -14.44 34.40 40.29
C CYS A 2 -14.58 33.06 39.58
N LEU A 3 -15.72 32.85 38.93
CA LEU A 3 -15.99 31.69 38.09
C LEU A 3 -15.30 31.91 36.74
N GLY A 4 -14.13 31.29 36.55
CA GLY A 4 -13.41 31.33 35.28
C GLY A 4 -14.10 30.48 34.23
N LEU A 5 -14.68 31.11 33.22
CA LEU A 5 -15.29 30.47 32.06
C LEU A 5 -14.18 29.88 31.17
N PHE A 6 -13.92 28.58 31.31
CA PHE A 6 -13.01 27.85 30.42
C PHE A 6 -13.69 27.70 29.04
N ILE A 7 -13.33 28.55 28.09
CA ILE A 7 -13.70 28.38 26.68
C ILE A 7 -12.87 27.21 26.14
N LEU A 8 -13.51 26.04 26.03
CA LEU A 8 -12.97 24.88 25.35
C LEU A 8 -12.88 25.21 23.85
N TYR A 9 -11.69 25.59 23.39
CA TYR A 9 -11.40 25.77 21.97
C TYR A 9 -11.37 24.38 21.32
N CYS A 10 -12.55 23.85 21.00
CA CYS A 10 -12.71 22.71 20.11
C CYS A 10 -12.25 23.15 18.72
N SER A 11 -10.98 22.93 18.42
CA SER A 11 -10.51 22.86 17.05
C SER A 11 -11.26 21.72 16.37
N LEU A 12 -12.37 22.06 15.72
CA LEU A 12 -13.02 21.23 14.74
C LEU A 12 -12.02 20.98 13.61
N ILE A 13 -11.23 19.91 13.75
CA ILE A 13 -10.49 19.36 12.62
C ILE A 13 -11.57 18.78 11.70
N PHE A 14 -12.04 19.59 10.75
CA PHE A 14 -12.74 19.09 9.59
C PHE A 14 -11.77 18.17 8.84
N THR A 15 -11.78 16.89 9.19
CA THR A 15 -11.15 15.88 8.35
C THR A 15 -12.03 15.77 7.11
N GLY A 16 -11.65 16.46 6.05
CA GLY A 16 -12.21 16.26 4.71
C GLY A 16 -11.87 14.86 4.22
N ALA A 17 -12.54 13.86 4.78
CA ALA A 17 -12.57 12.50 4.26
C ALA A 17 -13.23 12.51 2.87
N THR A 18 -12.96 11.50 2.03
CA THR A 18 -13.66 11.14 0.75
C THR A 18 -12.95 11.39 -0.58
N HIS A 19 -11.62 11.46 -0.63
CA HIS A 19 -10.94 11.90 -1.87
C HIS A 19 -9.90 10.96 -2.46
N PHE A 20 -9.52 9.87 -1.78
CA PHE A 20 -8.55 8.92 -2.33
C PHE A 20 -9.25 7.70 -2.96
N ASN A 21 -8.94 7.43 -4.23
CA ASN A 21 -9.48 6.31 -5.03
C ASN A 21 -8.50 5.15 -5.17
N GLY A 22 -7.26 5.31 -4.71
CA GLY A 22 -6.22 4.27 -4.77
C GLY A 22 -4.96 4.73 -5.47
N GLY A 23 -4.03 3.80 -5.67
CA GLY A 23 -2.77 4.06 -6.35
C GLY A 23 -1.77 2.93 -6.21
N THR A 24 -0.55 3.19 -6.63
CA THR A 24 0.58 2.26 -6.63
C THR A 24 1.86 2.95 -6.17
N ILE A 25 2.73 2.21 -5.51
CA ILE A 25 4.10 2.63 -5.21
C ILE A 25 5.04 1.54 -5.74
N GLY A 26 5.78 1.86 -6.80
CA GLY A 26 6.79 1.00 -7.40
C GLY A 26 8.20 1.54 -7.16
N TRP A 27 9.19 0.68 -7.35
CA TRP A 27 10.59 1.10 -7.31
C TRP A 27 11.46 0.22 -8.21
N ALA A 28 12.59 0.78 -8.65
CA ALA A 28 13.61 0.05 -9.39
C ALA A 28 15.00 0.66 -9.09
N PRO A 29 16.07 -0.14 -9.01
CA PRO A 29 17.43 0.38 -9.00
C PRO A 29 17.73 1.07 -10.33
N ILE A 30 18.48 2.18 -10.29
CA ILE A 30 18.95 2.86 -11.50
C ILE A 30 19.93 1.96 -12.26
N ASP A 31 20.79 1.26 -11.51
CA ASP A 31 21.65 0.20 -12.02
C ASP A 31 21.42 -1.07 -11.19
N PRO A 32 20.74 -2.10 -11.75
CA PRO A 32 20.53 -3.38 -11.06
C PRO A 32 21.82 -4.11 -10.68
N TYR A 33 22.96 -3.80 -11.31
CA TYR A 33 24.23 -4.47 -11.08
C TYR A 33 25.14 -3.73 -10.09
N ASP A 34 24.71 -2.58 -9.57
CA ASP A 34 25.49 -1.74 -8.65
C ASP A 34 26.10 -2.57 -7.50
N ASN A 35 27.41 -2.40 -7.27
CA ASN A 35 28.19 -3.07 -6.23
C ASN A 35 28.69 -2.10 -5.15
N SER A 36 28.30 -0.83 -5.22
CA SER A 36 28.70 0.18 -4.27
C SER A 36 28.03 -0.05 -2.91
N SER A 37 28.55 0.62 -1.88
CA SER A 37 27.93 0.61 -0.54
C SER A 37 26.58 1.33 -0.49
N SER A 38 26.20 2.06 -1.54
CA SER A 38 24.99 2.89 -1.58
C SER A 38 24.33 2.80 -2.95
N VAL A 39 23.15 2.20 -3.01
CA VAL A 39 22.42 1.96 -4.25
C VAL A 39 21.42 3.09 -4.47
N LYS A 40 21.42 3.65 -5.68
CA LYS A 40 20.43 4.65 -6.09
C LYS A 40 19.23 3.97 -6.75
N ILE A 41 18.04 4.26 -6.24
CA ILE A 41 16.77 3.74 -6.76
C ILE A 41 15.84 4.87 -7.18
N THR A 42 14.96 4.58 -8.13
CA THR A 42 13.83 5.43 -8.50
C THR A 42 12.57 4.86 -7.83
N VAL A 43 11.88 5.70 -7.06
CA VAL A 43 10.57 5.38 -6.48
C VAL A 43 9.51 6.12 -7.30
N THR A 44 8.52 5.38 -7.81
CA THR A 44 7.42 5.91 -8.61
C THR A 44 6.11 5.76 -7.86
N GLN A 45 5.44 6.87 -7.63
CA GLN A 45 4.15 6.96 -6.96
C GLN A 45 3.10 7.37 -7.99
N SER A 46 1.99 6.60 -8.08
CA SER A 46 0.84 6.94 -8.91
C SER A 46 -0.42 6.87 -8.07
N TYR A 47 -1.23 7.92 -8.10
CA TYR A 47 -2.40 8.08 -7.24
C TYR A 47 -3.62 8.48 -8.05
N SER A 48 -4.79 8.05 -7.58
CA SER A 48 -6.10 8.41 -8.10
C SER A 48 -6.89 9.13 -7.01
N TRP A 49 -7.45 10.27 -7.36
CA TRP A 49 -8.17 11.16 -6.46
C TRP A 49 -9.56 11.50 -7.01
N THR A 50 -10.47 11.95 -6.14
CA THR A 50 -11.81 12.38 -6.54
C THR A 50 -11.77 13.76 -7.19
N TYR A 51 -12.17 13.85 -8.45
CA TYR A 51 -12.30 15.10 -9.20
C TYR A 51 -13.77 15.59 -9.20
N PRO A 52 -14.03 16.91 -9.09
CA PRO A 52 -13.10 18.04 -9.01
C PRO A 52 -12.66 18.41 -7.58
N TYR A 53 -12.94 17.55 -6.59
CA TYR A 53 -12.65 17.85 -5.20
C TYR A 53 -11.14 18.03 -4.96
N ILE A 54 -10.31 17.13 -5.48
CA ILE A 54 -8.86 17.34 -5.62
C ILE A 54 -8.59 17.90 -7.01
N GLN A 55 -7.96 19.06 -7.04
CA GLN A 55 -7.66 19.77 -8.26
C GLN A 55 -6.47 19.16 -8.98
N CYS A 56 -6.58 19.09 -10.30
CA CYS A 56 -5.48 18.71 -11.17
C CYS A 56 -4.51 19.88 -11.30
N ALA A 57 -3.34 19.75 -10.69
CA ALA A 57 -2.26 20.72 -10.72
C ALA A 57 -0.93 20.03 -10.45
N ASN A 58 0.15 20.81 -10.31
CA ASN A 58 1.42 20.30 -9.81
C ASN A 58 1.35 20.14 -8.28
N ASN A 59 2.14 19.24 -7.69
CA ASN A 59 2.14 18.98 -6.25
C ASN A 59 0.75 18.65 -5.66
N VAL A 60 0.07 17.68 -6.24
CA VAL A 60 -1.17 17.11 -5.67
C VAL A 60 -0.84 16.34 -4.39
N PRO A 61 -1.63 16.48 -3.30
CA PRO A 61 -2.89 17.24 -3.23
C PRO A 61 -2.76 18.69 -2.72
N ILE A 62 -1.56 19.15 -2.33
CA ILE A 62 -1.39 20.45 -1.65
C ILE A 62 -1.76 21.67 -2.51
N SER A 63 -1.75 21.52 -3.83
CA SER A 63 -2.22 22.56 -4.76
C SER A 63 -3.74 22.74 -4.75
N THR A 64 -4.49 21.85 -4.11
CA THR A 64 -5.93 22.03 -3.89
C THR A 64 -6.16 22.97 -2.71
N SER A 65 -7.03 23.96 -2.90
CA SER A 65 -7.43 24.86 -1.81
C SER A 65 -7.95 24.07 -0.59
N GLY A 66 -7.40 24.35 0.59
CA GLY A 66 -7.70 23.62 1.83
C GLY A 66 -6.79 22.43 2.12
N PHE A 67 -5.86 22.06 1.23
CA PHE A 67 -4.96 20.92 1.38
C PHE A 67 -3.48 21.30 1.62
N ASN A 68 -3.19 22.57 1.93
CA ASN A 68 -1.83 23.12 2.00
C ASN A 68 -0.83 22.33 2.88
N GLY A 69 -1.29 21.55 3.85
CA GLY A 69 -0.46 20.72 4.75
C GLY A 69 -0.48 19.21 4.46
N ALA A 70 -1.05 18.78 3.34
CA ALA A 70 -1.21 17.36 3.00
C ALA A 70 0.04 16.72 2.36
N ASN A 71 1.22 17.34 2.47
CA ASN A 71 2.51 16.84 1.97
C ASN A 71 3.17 15.84 2.95
N THR A 72 2.43 14.79 3.33
CA THR A 72 2.97 13.76 4.23
C THR A 72 4.04 12.92 3.54
N ASN A 73 4.92 12.28 4.31
CA ASN A 73 5.96 11.39 3.78
C ASN A 73 5.49 9.94 3.73
N LEU A 74 6.01 9.19 2.74
CA LEU A 74 5.97 7.74 2.75
C LEU A 74 6.65 7.24 4.02
N THR A 75 5.92 6.44 4.80
CA THR A 75 6.35 6.02 6.13
C THR A 75 6.86 4.59 6.08
N CYS A 76 7.99 4.30 6.73
CA CYS A 76 8.37 2.92 6.96
C CYS A 76 7.43 2.25 7.96
N VAL A 77 6.93 1.06 7.65
CA VAL A 77 5.92 0.35 8.46
C VAL A 77 6.41 -0.97 9.03
N VAL A 78 7.38 -1.63 8.39
CA VAL A 78 7.94 -2.94 8.79
C VAL A 78 9.42 -2.98 8.39
N ASP A 79 10.24 -3.63 9.21
CA ASP A 79 11.69 -3.78 9.03
C ASP A 79 12.44 -2.44 8.91
N CYS A 80 12.03 -1.45 9.70
CA CYS A 80 12.59 -0.09 9.61
C CYS A 80 14.02 0.06 10.13
N SER A 81 14.56 -0.94 10.83
CA SER A 81 15.98 -0.96 11.21
C SER A 81 16.90 -1.26 10.02
N THR A 82 16.36 -1.76 8.92
CA THR A 82 17.08 -2.11 7.69
C THR A 82 16.72 -1.17 6.54
N ASP A 83 16.30 0.06 6.86
CA ASP A 83 15.83 1.07 5.92
C ASP A 83 16.92 1.71 5.06
N GLY A 84 18.20 1.37 5.30
CA GLY A 84 19.34 1.88 4.55
C GLY A 84 19.51 3.40 4.62
N GLY A 85 19.02 4.06 5.67
CA GLY A 85 19.05 5.51 5.82
C GLY A 85 17.83 6.24 5.26
N TYR A 86 16.78 5.53 4.83
CA TYR A 86 15.54 6.17 4.34
C TYR A 86 14.94 7.16 5.35
N SER A 87 14.99 6.85 6.65
CA SER A 87 14.49 7.70 7.73
C SER A 87 15.07 9.11 7.77
N THR A 88 16.26 9.33 7.20
CA THR A 88 16.88 10.67 7.12
C THR A 88 16.65 11.36 5.76
N ALA A 89 16.22 10.61 4.74
CA ALA A 89 16.03 11.07 3.36
C ALA A 89 14.65 10.65 2.81
N THR A 90 13.60 10.93 3.58
CA THR A 90 12.23 10.49 3.26
C THR A 90 11.66 11.16 1.99
N ILE A 91 10.78 10.43 1.30
CA ILE A 91 10.04 10.92 0.14
C ILE A 91 8.63 11.34 0.56
N ASP A 92 8.20 12.52 0.12
CA ASP A 92 6.83 13.01 0.25
C ASP A 92 5.87 12.29 -0.73
N ILE A 93 4.58 12.32 -0.42
CA ILE A 93 3.52 11.73 -1.26
C ILE A 93 3.11 12.64 -2.42
N LEU A 94 3.79 13.76 -2.63
CA LEU A 94 3.37 14.73 -3.64
C LEU A 94 3.61 14.15 -5.03
N THR A 95 2.61 14.34 -5.87
CA THR A 95 2.61 13.88 -7.27
C THR A 95 2.19 15.02 -8.19
N ASP A 96 2.35 14.85 -9.50
CA ASP A 96 1.90 15.81 -10.49
C ASP A 96 0.72 15.25 -11.25
N CYS A 97 -0.31 16.06 -11.48
CA CYS A 97 -1.50 15.59 -12.20
C CYS A 97 -1.12 15.10 -13.61
N THR A 98 -1.63 13.94 -13.98
CA THR A 98 -1.44 13.33 -15.30
C THR A 98 -2.71 13.39 -16.15
N SER A 99 -3.89 13.20 -15.56
CA SER A 99 -5.16 13.25 -16.29
C SER A 99 -6.36 13.52 -15.39
N THR A 100 -7.48 13.95 -15.99
CA THR A 100 -8.77 14.09 -15.31
C THR A 100 -9.90 13.49 -16.16
N SER A 101 -10.95 13.06 -15.49
CA SER A 101 -12.21 12.61 -16.09
C SER A 101 -13.37 13.09 -15.24
N SER A 102 -14.16 14.03 -15.77
CA SER A 102 -15.36 14.53 -15.10
C SER A 102 -16.48 13.49 -15.05
N SER A 103 -16.60 12.65 -16.08
CA SER A 103 -17.60 11.57 -16.15
C SER A 103 -17.36 10.51 -15.08
N LEU A 104 -16.08 10.16 -14.82
CA LEU A 104 -15.69 9.21 -13.79
C LEU A 104 -15.42 9.86 -12.43
N LYS A 105 -15.52 11.19 -12.33
CA LYS A 105 -15.14 11.98 -11.14
C LYS A 105 -13.74 11.61 -10.62
N MET A 106 -12.79 11.46 -11.54
CA MET A 106 -11.45 10.93 -11.26
C MET A 106 -10.37 11.88 -11.75
N MET A 107 -9.30 12.01 -10.96
CA MET A 107 -8.04 12.61 -11.37
C MET A 107 -6.91 11.63 -11.06
N THR A 108 -5.97 11.47 -11.97
CA THR A 108 -4.77 10.67 -11.77
C THR A 108 -3.56 11.57 -11.67
N SER A 109 -2.61 11.21 -10.82
CA SER A 109 -1.35 11.92 -10.64
C SER A 109 -0.20 10.94 -10.48
N GLU A 110 0.99 11.33 -10.91
CA GLU A 110 2.19 10.49 -10.83
C GLU A 110 3.42 11.35 -10.54
N ARG A 111 4.41 10.77 -9.84
CA ARG A 111 5.75 11.33 -9.73
C ARG A 111 6.77 10.24 -9.47
N SER A 112 7.95 10.41 -10.05
CA SER A 112 9.13 9.60 -9.76
C SER A 112 10.20 10.44 -9.06
N LYS A 113 10.81 9.88 -8.01
CA LYS A 113 11.89 10.54 -7.25
C LYS A 113 13.02 9.55 -7.00
N ASN A 114 14.24 10.02 -7.18
CA ASN A 114 15.43 9.21 -6.89
C ASN A 114 15.83 9.37 -5.43
N ILE A 115 16.16 8.25 -4.79
CA ILE A 115 16.79 8.21 -3.46
C ILE A 115 17.98 7.27 -3.47
N THR A 116 18.89 7.52 -2.54
CA THR A 116 20.07 6.69 -2.33
C THR A 116 19.94 6.02 -0.97
N LEU A 117 20.10 4.70 -0.94
CA LEU A 117 19.98 3.88 0.25
C LEU A 117 21.23 2.99 0.39
N SER A 118 21.57 2.59 1.60
CA SER A 118 22.65 1.62 1.81
C SER A 118 22.38 0.30 1.09
N SER A 119 23.42 -0.33 0.56
CA SER A 119 23.34 -1.66 -0.04
C SER A 119 22.75 -2.68 0.94
N GLY A 120 21.90 -3.59 0.45
CA GLY A 120 21.24 -4.60 1.27
C GLY A 120 20.06 -4.10 2.11
N ALA A 121 19.67 -2.82 1.99
CA ALA A 121 18.46 -2.30 2.62
C ALA A 121 17.22 -3.10 2.21
N HIS A 122 16.36 -3.42 3.16
CA HIS A 122 15.13 -4.15 2.91
C HIS A 122 14.06 -3.79 3.93
N PHE A 123 12.93 -3.24 3.48
CA PHE A 123 11.92 -2.67 4.36
C PHE A 123 10.62 -2.37 3.61
N TYR A 124 9.54 -2.13 4.36
CA TYR A 124 8.24 -1.80 3.80
C TYR A 124 7.94 -0.32 3.94
N LEU A 125 7.59 0.32 2.83
CA LEU A 125 7.10 1.68 2.77
C LEU A 125 5.60 1.71 2.53
N ALA A 126 4.91 2.66 3.17
CA ALA A 126 3.49 2.83 2.99
C ALA A 126 3.07 4.29 2.87
N HIS A 127 2.06 4.51 2.01
CA HIS A 127 1.16 5.65 2.11
C HIS A 127 -0.14 5.18 2.76
N ARG A 128 -0.64 5.93 3.75
CA ARG A 128 -1.84 5.58 4.51
C ARG A 128 -2.71 6.81 4.75
N GLY A 129 -4.00 6.59 4.93
CA GLY A 129 -4.95 7.64 5.28
C GLY A 129 -6.30 7.07 5.72
N SER A 130 -7.21 7.97 6.06
CA SER A 130 -8.59 7.67 6.50
C SER A 130 -9.66 8.31 5.62
N ALA A 131 -9.25 8.79 4.44
CA ALA A 131 -10.06 9.56 3.52
C ALA A 131 -10.35 8.80 2.21
N TRP A 132 -10.56 7.48 2.28
CA TRP A 132 -10.99 6.70 1.10
C TRP A 132 -12.33 7.20 0.57
N VAL A 133 -12.56 7.01 -0.73
CA VAL A 133 -13.86 7.32 -1.35
C VAL A 133 -15.01 6.53 -0.69
N PRO A 134 -16.19 7.16 -0.47
CA PRO A 134 -17.36 6.47 0.03
C PRO A 134 -17.74 5.27 -0.83
N LEU A 135 -18.11 4.17 -0.16
CA LEU A 135 -18.76 3.05 -0.82
C LEU A 135 -20.26 3.32 -0.82
N ASN A 136 -20.92 2.98 -1.92
CA ASN A 136 -22.37 3.14 -2.06
C ASN A 136 -23.14 1.89 -1.61
N ASP A 137 -22.51 0.72 -1.67
CA ASP A 137 -23.14 -0.55 -1.33
C ASP A 137 -22.12 -1.55 -0.74
N PRO A 138 -22.17 -1.83 0.57
CA PRO A 138 -22.96 -1.11 1.57
C PRO A 138 -22.45 0.34 1.72
N ALA A 139 -23.34 1.27 2.09
CA ALA A 139 -22.97 2.67 2.31
C ALA A 139 -21.95 2.80 3.45
N GLN A 140 -20.72 3.20 3.14
CA GLN A 140 -19.64 3.42 4.12
C GLN A 140 -18.79 4.64 3.78
N GLN A 141 -18.33 5.36 4.80
CA GLN A 141 -17.55 6.59 4.67
C GLN A 141 -16.39 6.60 5.66
N GLY A 142 -15.38 7.46 5.42
CA GLY A 142 -14.24 7.62 6.33
C GLY A 142 -13.37 6.37 6.44
N LEU A 143 -13.32 5.54 5.39
CA LEU A 143 -12.57 4.29 5.42
C LEU A 143 -11.06 4.55 5.41
N GLU A 144 -10.36 3.75 6.20
CA GLU A 144 -8.91 3.68 6.24
C GLU A 144 -8.38 2.92 5.03
N TRP A 145 -7.20 3.32 4.58
CA TRP A 145 -6.52 2.71 3.46
C TRP A 145 -5.01 2.73 3.65
N SER A 146 -4.34 1.80 3.00
CA SER A 146 -2.89 1.80 2.87
C SER A 146 -2.47 1.21 1.53
N ILE A 147 -1.45 1.81 0.93
CA ILE A 147 -0.72 1.25 -0.21
C ILE A 147 0.70 1.00 0.29
N VAL A 148 1.19 -0.22 0.06
CA VAL A 148 2.46 -0.68 0.60
C VAL A 148 3.33 -1.18 -0.54
N THR A 149 4.62 -0.85 -0.47
CA THR A 149 5.66 -1.44 -1.32
C THR A 149 6.76 -2.01 -0.44
N TYR A 150 7.38 -3.09 -0.90
CA TYR A 150 8.53 -3.70 -0.24
C TYR A 150 9.76 -3.40 -1.07
N ILE A 151 10.70 -2.64 -0.50
CA ILE A 151 11.99 -2.36 -1.09
C ILE A 151 12.97 -3.43 -0.63
N ASP A 152 13.74 -4.01 -1.54
CA ASP A 152 14.74 -5.04 -1.25
C ASP A 152 15.97 -4.88 -2.15
N LEU A 153 17.01 -4.26 -1.61
CA LEU A 153 18.27 -3.97 -2.30
C LEU A 153 19.31 -5.06 -2.08
N ARG A 154 18.92 -6.21 -1.51
CA ARG A 154 19.82 -7.36 -1.41
C ARG A 154 19.98 -7.96 -2.80
N LYS A 155 21.22 -8.24 -3.18
CA LYS A 155 21.49 -8.95 -4.43
C LYS A 155 20.88 -10.34 -4.36
N ARG A 156 20.19 -10.70 -5.44
CA ARG A 156 19.73 -12.05 -5.70
C ARG A 156 20.93 -12.96 -5.96
N SER A 157 20.68 -14.28 -5.92
CA SER A 157 21.71 -15.29 -6.22
C SER A 157 22.27 -15.23 -7.64
N ASP A 158 21.52 -14.64 -8.57
CA ASP A 158 21.89 -14.39 -9.97
C ASP A 158 22.68 -13.07 -10.16
N GLY A 159 22.97 -12.33 -9.09
CA GLY A 159 23.98 -11.25 -9.07
C GLY A 159 23.45 -9.83 -9.28
N PHE A 160 22.14 -9.65 -9.48
CA PHE A 160 21.51 -8.33 -9.63
C PHE A 160 20.47 -8.04 -8.54
N ILE A 161 20.13 -6.76 -8.38
CA ILE A 161 19.12 -6.26 -7.45
C ILE A 161 17.75 -6.34 -8.10
N ASN A 162 16.75 -6.83 -7.37
CA ASN A 162 15.41 -7.01 -7.90
C ASN A 162 14.73 -5.67 -8.26
N THR A 163 13.69 -5.70 -9.09
CA THR A 163 12.80 -4.57 -9.35
C THR A 163 11.41 -4.87 -8.79
N SER A 164 10.62 -3.84 -8.51
CA SER A 164 9.22 -4.03 -8.14
C SER A 164 8.40 -4.47 -9.37
N PRO A 165 7.46 -5.42 -9.23
CA PRO A 165 6.50 -5.72 -10.30
C PRO A 165 5.57 -4.53 -10.52
N VAL A 166 5.07 -4.40 -11.75
CA VAL A 166 4.13 -3.35 -12.14
C VAL A 166 2.74 -3.96 -12.26
N ALA A 167 1.77 -3.39 -11.55
CA ALA A 167 0.36 -3.64 -11.73
C ALA A 167 -0.31 -2.36 -12.24
N ARG A 168 -1.06 -2.45 -13.34
CA ARG A 168 -1.85 -1.33 -13.84
C ARG A 168 -3.32 -1.63 -13.56
N PHE A 169 -3.96 -0.78 -12.77
CA PHE A 169 -5.40 -0.87 -12.53
C PHE A 169 -6.03 0.50 -12.70
N VAL A 170 -7.29 0.52 -13.13
CA VAL A 170 -8.12 1.73 -13.14
C VAL A 170 -9.03 1.63 -11.93
N SER A 171 -9.11 2.66 -11.10
CA SER A 171 -10.05 2.73 -9.97
C SER A 171 -10.72 4.10 -9.98
N PRO A 172 -12.05 4.18 -9.77
CA PRO A 172 -12.95 3.08 -9.39
C PRO A 172 -13.34 2.16 -10.57
N GLN A 173 -13.69 0.91 -10.24
CA GLN A 173 -14.37 -0.03 -11.14
C GLN A 173 -15.86 -0.02 -10.83
N TYR A 174 -16.71 0.05 -11.87
CA TYR A 174 -18.15 0.05 -11.70
C TYR A 174 -18.71 -1.34 -11.97
N ALA A 175 -19.45 -1.86 -10.99
CA ALA A 175 -20.20 -3.10 -11.11
C ALA A 175 -21.71 -2.81 -11.01
N ILE A 176 -22.51 -3.54 -11.78
CA ILE A 176 -23.96 -3.53 -11.60
C ILE A 176 -24.28 -4.40 -10.38
N VAL A 177 -25.11 -3.89 -9.48
CA VAL A 177 -25.57 -4.63 -8.28
C VAL A 177 -26.11 -5.99 -8.70
N ASN A 178 -25.72 -7.05 -7.98
CA ASN A 178 -26.06 -8.44 -8.25
C ASN A 178 -25.55 -9.01 -9.59
N LYS A 179 -24.58 -8.36 -10.25
CA LYS A 179 -23.86 -8.95 -11.40
C LYS A 179 -22.39 -9.16 -11.08
N THR A 180 -21.91 -10.38 -11.35
CA THR A 180 -20.48 -10.66 -11.33
C THR A 180 -19.81 -9.96 -12.50
N ILE A 181 -18.78 -9.17 -12.20
CA ILE A 181 -17.89 -8.59 -13.21
C ILE A 181 -16.52 -9.24 -13.10
N GLN A 182 -15.85 -9.42 -14.25
CA GLN A 182 -14.46 -9.82 -14.29
C GLN A 182 -13.60 -8.56 -14.32
N ILE A 183 -12.76 -8.38 -13.31
CA ILE A 183 -11.78 -7.30 -13.27
C ILE A 183 -10.44 -7.89 -13.71
N ASN A 184 -9.93 -7.41 -14.85
CA ASN A 184 -8.61 -7.79 -15.33
C ASN A 184 -7.59 -6.76 -14.83
N ILE A 185 -6.56 -7.24 -14.14
CA ILE A 185 -5.41 -6.47 -13.67
C ILE A 185 -4.19 -6.89 -14.49
N PRO A 186 -3.83 -6.13 -15.53
CA PRO A 186 -2.57 -6.36 -16.24
C PRO A 186 -1.39 -6.18 -15.29
N VAL A 187 -0.51 -7.17 -15.31
CA VAL A 187 0.71 -7.20 -14.50
C VAL A 187 1.91 -7.52 -15.37
N SER A 188 3.05 -6.95 -15.01
CA SER A 188 4.33 -7.23 -15.66
C SER A 188 5.46 -7.15 -14.66
N ASP A 189 6.50 -7.95 -14.86
CA ASP A 189 7.75 -7.83 -14.12
C ASP A 189 8.89 -7.59 -15.12
N ALA A 190 9.85 -6.76 -14.74
CA ALA A 190 10.99 -6.44 -15.60
C ALA A 190 12.03 -7.57 -15.61
N ASN A 191 12.04 -8.43 -14.59
CA ASN A 191 13.09 -9.41 -14.36
C ASN A 191 12.69 -10.76 -14.97
N PRO A 192 13.48 -11.25 -15.94
CA PRO A 192 13.17 -12.50 -16.62
C PRO A 192 13.09 -13.70 -15.66
N GLY A 193 12.03 -14.50 -15.80
CA GLY A 193 11.84 -15.73 -15.03
C GLY A 193 11.18 -15.53 -13.67
N ASP A 194 10.88 -14.30 -13.28
CA ASP A 194 10.15 -14.01 -12.04
C ASP A 194 8.65 -14.37 -12.18
N ASP A 195 8.09 -14.93 -11.10
CA ASP A 195 6.69 -15.30 -11.00
C ASP A 195 5.88 -14.17 -10.33
N VAL A 196 4.95 -13.58 -11.06
CA VAL A 196 4.08 -12.52 -10.53
C VAL A 196 2.84 -13.13 -9.92
N ARG A 197 2.59 -12.84 -8.64
CA ARG A 197 1.44 -13.37 -7.89
C ARG A 197 0.51 -12.27 -7.42
N CYS A 198 -0.73 -12.30 -7.91
CA CYS A 198 -1.79 -11.46 -7.39
C CYS A 198 -2.42 -12.08 -6.14
N ARG A 199 -2.66 -11.25 -5.13
CA ARG A 199 -3.34 -11.64 -3.89
C ARG A 199 -4.55 -10.75 -3.71
N TRP A 200 -5.71 -11.38 -3.65
CA TRP A 200 -6.97 -10.71 -3.34
C TRP A 200 -7.19 -10.74 -1.83
N SER A 201 -7.48 -9.59 -1.24
CA SER A 201 -7.95 -9.51 0.15
C SER A 201 -9.47 -9.47 0.17
N THR A 202 -10.08 -10.36 0.94
CA THR A 202 -11.49 -10.27 1.29
C THR A 202 -11.60 -9.46 2.58
N TYR A 203 -12.26 -8.31 2.53
CA TYR A 203 -12.60 -7.58 3.75
C TYR A 203 -13.51 -8.46 4.61
N THR A 204 -13.06 -8.78 5.81
CA THR A 204 -13.88 -9.46 6.82
C THR A 204 -14.14 -8.45 7.93
N THR A 205 -15.41 -8.13 8.17
CA THR A 205 -15.81 -7.18 9.22
C THR A 205 -15.19 -7.59 10.55
N GLY A 206 -14.46 -6.67 11.19
CA GLY A 206 -13.82 -6.90 12.50
C GLY A 206 -12.40 -7.48 12.47
N TYR A 207 -11.90 -7.96 11.32
CA TYR A 207 -10.54 -8.51 11.21
C TYR A 207 -9.55 -7.44 10.73
N ARG A 208 -9.13 -6.53 11.62
CA ARG A 208 -7.97 -5.67 11.37
C ARG A 208 -6.70 -6.48 11.62
N ARG A 209 -5.76 -6.53 10.67
CA ARG A 209 -4.36 -6.86 10.98
C ARG A 209 -3.82 -5.76 11.88
N ARG A 210 -3.96 -5.95 13.20
CA ARG A 210 -3.31 -5.09 14.19
C ARG A 210 -1.80 -5.24 14.05
N LYS A 211 -1.08 -4.12 14.21
CA LYS A 211 0.36 -4.12 14.46
C LYS A 211 0.62 -5.07 15.63
N ARG A 212 1.31 -6.19 15.37
CA ARG A 212 1.68 -7.14 16.43
C ARG A 212 2.59 -6.36 17.39
N SER A 213 2.11 -6.15 18.61
CA SER A 213 2.91 -5.55 19.68
C SER A 213 3.84 -6.65 20.21
N ASP A 214 5.11 -6.33 20.45
CA ASP A 214 6.13 -7.26 20.97
C ASP A 214 5.71 -7.95 22.30
N LYS A 215 4.69 -7.43 22.99
CA LYS A 215 4.11 -8.06 24.19
C LYS A 215 3.30 -9.34 23.91
N GLU A 216 2.84 -9.58 22.68
CA GLU A 216 2.10 -10.81 22.32
C GLU A 216 2.99 -12.04 22.08
N GLU A 217 4.30 -11.86 21.93
CA GLU A 217 5.24 -12.98 21.76
C GLU A 217 5.41 -13.79 23.05
N HIS A 218 5.40 -13.11 24.21
CA HIS A 218 5.53 -13.77 25.51
C HIS A 218 4.28 -14.54 25.97
N ILE A 219 3.08 -14.15 25.53
CA ILE A 219 1.85 -14.83 25.92
C ILE A 219 1.70 -16.17 25.17
N LYS A 220 2.14 -16.26 23.91
CA LYS A 220 2.06 -17.50 23.12
C LYS A 220 3.00 -18.62 23.61
N HIS A 221 4.11 -18.28 24.27
CA HIS A 221 5.02 -19.32 24.78
C HIS A 221 4.48 -20.07 26.00
N ARG A 222 3.58 -19.47 26.80
CA ARG A 222 2.97 -20.15 27.96
C ARG A 222 1.74 -20.99 27.62
N SER A 223 0.99 -20.65 26.58
CA SER A 223 -0.21 -21.39 26.17
C SER A 223 0.06 -22.64 25.33
N ASN A 224 1.27 -22.77 24.76
CA ASN A 224 1.65 -23.95 23.97
C ASN A 224 1.96 -25.21 24.82
N VAL A 225 2.13 -25.09 26.14
CA VAL A 225 2.41 -26.26 27.01
C VAL A 225 1.13 -27.01 27.40
N HIS A 226 -0.03 -26.37 27.28
CA HIS A 226 -1.31 -26.95 27.75
C HIS A 226 -2.26 -27.39 26.62
N LEU A 227 -1.89 -27.18 25.35
CA LEU A 227 -2.72 -27.53 24.18
C LEU A 227 -2.36 -28.88 23.54
N TYR A 228 -1.35 -29.59 24.05
CA TYR A 228 -0.92 -30.89 23.52
C TYR A 228 -1.62 -32.10 24.17
N SER A 229 -2.53 -31.91 25.13
CA SER A 229 -3.25 -33.02 25.76
C SER A 229 -4.66 -33.28 25.21
N GLU A 230 -5.21 -32.43 24.34
CA GLU A 230 -6.61 -32.54 23.89
C GLU A 230 -6.80 -32.66 22.36
N VAL A 231 -5.74 -32.69 21.54
CA VAL A 231 -5.84 -32.80 20.07
C VAL A 231 -5.55 -34.23 19.57
N ALA A 232 -5.75 -35.24 20.41
CA ALA A 232 -5.56 -36.65 20.04
C ALA A 232 -6.83 -37.33 19.51
N SER A 233 -7.97 -36.64 19.36
CA SER A 233 -9.23 -37.32 18.99
C SER A 233 -10.12 -36.63 17.96
N ASP A 234 -9.59 -35.85 17.01
CA ASP A 234 -10.40 -35.40 15.86
C ASP A 234 -9.57 -35.38 14.57
N THR A 235 -9.32 -36.57 14.05
CA THR A 235 -8.86 -36.81 12.68
C THR A 235 -10.02 -36.77 11.70
N GLU A 236 -10.44 -35.58 11.25
CA GLU A 236 -11.10 -35.42 9.95
C GLU A 236 -11.25 -33.93 9.63
N PHE A 237 -10.37 -33.38 8.80
CA PHE A 237 -10.61 -32.27 7.84
C PHE A 237 -9.28 -31.84 7.21
N ILE A 238 -8.55 -32.82 6.66
CA ILE A 238 -7.49 -32.54 5.68
C ILE A 238 -8.16 -32.61 4.30
N HIS A 239 -8.66 -31.47 3.80
CA HIS A 239 -9.07 -31.36 2.41
C HIS A 239 -8.06 -30.55 1.59
N ILE A 240 -7.14 -31.31 1.00
CA ILE A 240 -6.60 -31.24 -0.36
C ILE A 240 -6.18 -29.83 -0.83
N ARG A 241 -4.93 -29.51 -0.55
CA ARG A 241 -4.14 -28.47 -1.22
C ARG A 241 -3.86 -28.89 -2.67
N LYS A 242 -4.78 -28.61 -3.61
CA LYS A 242 -4.46 -28.74 -5.04
C LYS A 242 -3.44 -27.65 -5.42
N LYS A 243 -2.17 -28.03 -5.54
CA LYS A 243 -1.20 -27.33 -6.38
C LYS A 243 -1.81 -27.24 -7.79
N ARG A 244 -2.22 -26.05 -8.23
CA ARG A 244 -2.36 -25.80 -9.67
C ARG A 244 -0.94 -25.67 -10.21
N ALA A 245 -0.47 -26.73 -10.87
CA ALA A 245 0.69 -26.64 -11.74
C ALA A 245 0.33 -25.68 -12.88
N CYS A 246 1.16 -24.66 -13.11
CA CYS A 246 1.10 -23.86 -14.33
C CYS A 246 1.56 -24.75 -15.49
N GLY A 247 0.61 -25.42 -16.13
CA GLY A 247 0.81 -26.01 -17.45
C GLY A 247 0.61 -24.92 -18.50
N GLY A 248 1.69 -24.54 -19.19
CA GLY A 248 1.66 -23.74 -20.43
C GLY A 248 1.17 -22.30 -20.30
N GLY A 249 2.11 -21.37 -20.12
CA GLY A 249 1.89 -19.91 -20.26
C GLY A 249 1.59 -19.20 -18.94
N CYS A 250 2.63 -18.62 -18.32
CA CYS A 250 2.44 -17.64 -17.24
C CYS A 250 1.79 -16.39 -17.84
N GLY A 251 0.49 -16.22 -17.58
CA GLY A 251 -0.31 -15.15 -18.17
C GLY A 251 0.11 -13.76 -17.67
N THR A 252 0.13 -12.79 -18.58
CA THR A 252 0.42 -11.36 -18.34
C THR A 252 -0.75 -10.60 -17.67
N SER A 253 -1.68 -11.33 -17.06
CA SER A 253 -2.90 -10.77 -16.49
C SER A 253 -3.34 -11.57 -15.27
N CYS A 254 -3.63 -10.83 -14.21
CA CYS A 254 -4.60 -11.22 -13.21
C CYS A 254 -5.95 -10.56 -13.56
#